data_AF-A0AAW1A5D4-F1
#
_entry.id   AF-A0AAW1A5D4-F1
#
_cell.length_a   1.000
_cell.length_b   1.000
_cell.length_c   1.000
_cell.angle_alpha   90.00
_cell.angle_beta   90.00
_cell.angle_gamma   90.00
#
_symmetry.space_group_name_H-M   'P 1'
#
loop_
_entity.id
_entity.type
_entity.pdbx_description
1 polymer ?
#
loop_
_entity_poly.entity_id
_entity_poly.type
_entity_poly.pdbx_seq_one_letter_code
_entity_poly.pdbx_strand_id
1 'polypeptide(L)'
;MSPKMQGLSWQSFKKNSMLAPLFIAIGAGALGSMGYLLRLALRSPDVTWNSRSNPEPWNEYKNKEYKFIKVHDRPDLSSPAPKY
;
A
#
# COMPACT_ATOMS: atom_id res chain seq x y z
N MET A 1 -39.74 6.13 16.53
CA MET A 1 -39.47 6.48 15.12
C MET A 1 -37.96 6.69 14.99
N SER A 2 -37.24 5.73 14.41
CA SER A 2 -35.76 5.78 14.35
C SER A 2 -35.31 6.81 13.30
N PRO A 3 -34.45 7.78 13.64
CA PRO A 3 -34.01 8.79 12.69
C PRO A 3 -33.23 8.13 11.54
N LYS A 4 -33.74 8.28 10.32
CA LYS A 4 -33.11 7.75 9.11
C LYS A 4 -31.91 8.65 8.79
N MET A 5 -30.70 8.16 9.05
CA MET A 5 -29.46 8.91 8.81
C MET A 5 -29.33 9.27 7.33
N GLN A 6 -29.43 10.56 7.01
CA GLN A 6 -29.27 11.07 5.65
C GLN A 6 -27.77 11.17 5.33
N GLY A 7 -27.31 10.48 4.29
CA GLY A 7 -25.91 10.55 3.83
C GLY A 7 -25.26 9.20 3.53
N LEU A 8 -25.70 8.12 4.18
CA LEU A 8 -25.14 6.75 3.98
C LEU A 8 -26.00 5.87 3.07
N SER A 9 -27.20 6.32 2.67
CA SER A 9 -28.05 5.59 1.75
C SER A 9 -27.79 6.00 0.30
N TRP A 10 -27.91 5.05 -0.63
CA TRP A 10 -27.78 5.29 -2.07
C TRP A 10 -28.72 6.40 -2.58
N GLN A 11 -29.89 6.53 -1.94
CA GLN A 11 -30.89 7.55 -2.24
C GLN A 11 -30.46 8.95 -1.77
N SER A 12 -29.72 9.06 -0.65
CA SER A 12 -29.15 10.32 -0.17
C SER A 12 -27.95 10.78 -1.00
N PHE A 13 -27.12 9.85 -1.48
CA PHE A 13 -25.96 10.14 -2.32
C PHE A 13 -26.37 10.73 -3.67
N LYS A 14 -27.43 10.19 -4.30
CA LYS A 14 -28.00 10.74 -5.54
C LYS A 14 -28.63 12.13 -5.38
N LYS A 15 -29.14 12.45 -4.19
CA LYS A 15 -29.72 13.78 -3.91
C LYS A 15 -28.65 14.84 -3.65
N ASN A 16 -27.50 14.45 -3.09
CA ASN A 16 -26.41 15.35 -2.71
C ASN A 16 -25.12 15.00 -3.47
N SER A 17 -25.11 15.25 -4.78
CA SER A 17 -23.94 14.99 -5.65
C SER A 17 -22.66 15.73 -5.21
N MET A 18 -22.79 16.77 -4.39
CA MET A 18 -21.67 17.55 -3.85
C MET A 18 -20.83 16.79 -2.83
N LEU A 19 -21.33 15.70 -2.24
CA LEU A 19 -20.56 14.84 -1.31
C LEU A 19 -19.64 13.85 -2.04
N ALA A 20 -19.88 13.59 -3.33
CA ALA A 20 -19.08 12.63 -4.12
C ALA A 20 -17.56 12.92 -4.09
N PRO A 21 -17.05 14.16 -4.33
CA PRO A 21 -15.61 14.42 -4.29
C PRO A 21 -14.97 14.15 -2.93
N LEU A 22 -15.69 14.40 -1.83
CA LEU A 22 -15.20 14.09 -0.48
C LEU A 22 -15.02 12.58 -0.27
N PHE A 23 -16.03 11.78 -0.66
CA PHE A 23 -15.94 10.32 -0.55
C PHE A 23 -14.89 9.72 -1.47
N ILE A 24 -14.66 10.30 -2.65
CA ILE A 24 -13.58 9.87 -3.55
C ILE A 24 -12.23 10.14 -2.91
N ALA A 25 -12.00 11.31 -2.30
CA ALA A 25 -10.74 11.62 -1.62
C ALA A 25 -10.48 10.66 -0.44
N ILE A 26 -11.51 10.40 0.38
CA ILE A 26 -11.42 9.45 1.50
C ILE A 26 -11.18 8.02 1.00
N GLY A 27 -11.92 7.59 -0.02
CA GLY A 27 -11.78 6.28 -0.63
C GLY A 27 -10.40 6.08 -1.27
N ALA A 28 -9.89 7.08 -1.98
CA ALA A 28 -8.55 7.07 -2.55
C ALA A 28 -7.48 6.98 -1.45
N GLY A 29 -7.62 7.74 -0.36
CA GLY A 29 -6.72 7.66 0.78
C GLY A 29 -6.72 6.29 1.46
N ALA A 30 -7.90 5.72 1.70
CA ALA A 30 -8.07 4.41 2.33
C ALA A 30 -7.55 3.26 1.43
N LEU A 31 -7.82 3.31 0.13
CA LEU A 31 -7.30 2.33 -0.82
C LEU A 31 -5.78 2.45 -0.97
N GLY A 32 -5.24 3.68 -1.01
CA GLY A 32 -3.81 3.94 -1.10
C GLY A 32 -3.05 3.42 0.13
N SER A 33 -3.56 3.70 1.34
CA SER A 33 -2.94 3.22 2.57
C SER A 33 -2.97 1.69 2.68
N MET A 34 -4.12 1.08 2.39
CA MET A 34 -4.26 -0.38 2.42
C MET A 34 -3.38 -1.05 1.36
N GLY A 35 -3.31 -0.49 0.14
CA GLY A 35 -2.42 -0.97 -0.91
C GLY A 35 -0.94 -0.92 -0.53
N TYR A 36 -0.51 0.17 0.11
CA TYR A 36 0.88 0.30 0.58
C TYR A 36 1.21 -0.69 1.70
N LEU A 37 0.29 -0.89 2.65
CA LEU A 37 0.45 -1.88 3.71
C LEU A 37 0.52 -3.30 3.16
N LEU A 38 -0.32 -3.66 2.19
CA LEU A 38 -0.27 -4.97 1.52
C LEU A 38 1.07 -5.17 0.79
N ARG A 39 1.55 -4.14 0.09
CA ARG A 39 2.87 -4.18 -0.55
C ARG A 39 4.00 -4.37 0.46
N LEU A 40 3.95 -3.68 1.60
CA LEU A 40 4.92 -3.83 2.67
C LEU A 40 4.86 -5.25 3.26
N ALA A 41 3.67 -5.76 3.56
CA ALA A 41 3.49 -7.09 4.12
C ALA A 41 4.07 -8.18 3.20
N LEU A 42 3.84 -8.09 1.88
CA LEU A 42 4.20 -9.15 0.94
C LEU A 42 5.62 -9.06 0.37
N ARG A 43 6.20 -7.87 0.34
CA ARG A 43 7.47 -7.59 -0.36
C ARG A 43 8.52 -6.92 0.52
N SER A 44 8.32 -6.81 1.84
CA SER A 44 9.35 -6.29 2.74
C SER A 44 10.48 -7.30 2.93
N PRO A 45 11.76 -6.88 2.92
CA PRO A 45 12.89 -7.74 3.24
C PRO A 45 12.94 -8.15 4.72
N ASP A 46 12.14 -7.51 5.59
CA ASP A 46 12.11 -7.78 7.04
C ASP A 46 10.94 -8.69 7.45
N VAL A 47 9.97 -8.91 6.55
CA VAL A 47 8.74 -9.66 6.86
C VAL A 47 8.67 -10.87 5.95
N THR A 48 8.68 -12.05 6.56
CA THR A 48 8.56 -13.33 5.84
C THR A 48 7.33 -14.09 6.30
N TRP A 49 6.44 -14.38 5.36
CA TRP A 49 5.28 -15.26 5.57
C TRP A 49 5.63 -16.74 5.37
N ASN A 50 6.78 -17.03 4.74
CA ASN A 50 7.25 -18.38 4.43
C ASN A 50 8.64 -18.63 5.01
N SER A 51 8.72 -18.71 6.34
CA SER A 51 10.00 -18.90 7.05
C SER A 51 10.68 -20.24 6.74
N ARG A 52 9.98 -21.19 6.12
CA ARG A 52 10.52 -22.51 5.77
C ARG A 52 11.26 -22.52 4.43
N SER A 53 10.77 -21.80 3.43
CA SER A 53 11.38 -21.83 2.08
C SER A 53 12.40 -20.72 1.86
N ASN A 54 12.27 -19.59 2.57
CA ASN A 54 13.20 -18.47 2.46
C ASN A 54 13.46 -17.89 3.85
N PRO A 55 14.35 -18.51 4.64
CA PRO A 55 14.65 -18.06 6.00
C PRO A 55 15.36 -16.69 6.03
N GLU A 56 15.94 -16.26 4.91
CA GLU A 56 16.71 -15.01 4.78
C GLU A 56 16.09 -14.09 3.70
N PRO A 57 14.95 -13.44 3.97
CA PRO A 57 14.22 -12.61 2.99
C PRO A 57 15.04 -11.52 2.31
N TRP A 58 16.04 -10.97 3.00
CA TRP A 58 16.94 -9.97 2.45
C TRP A 58 17.78 -10.47 1.27
N ASN A 59 18.01 -11.79 1.14
CA ASN A 59 18.75 -12.35 0.00
C ASN A 59 18.05 -12.09 -1.34
N GLU A 60 16.72 -11.99 -1.36
CA GLU A 60 15.98 -11.63 -2.57
C GLU A 60 16.27 -10.22 -3.04
N TYR A 61 16.68 -9.33 -2.13
CA TYR A 61 16.97 -7.91 -2.39
C TYR A 61 18.46 -7.63 -2.53
N LYS A 62 19.33 -8.65 -2.58
CA LYS A 62 20.78 -8.50 -2.67
C LYS A 62 21.27 -7.72 -3.89
N ASN A 63 20.59 -7.88 -5.03
CA ASN A 63 20.97 -7.27 -6.31
C ASN A 63 19.86 -6.36 -6.88
N LYS A 64 18.82 -6.04 -6.09
CA LYS A 64 17.69 -5.21 -6.54
C LYS A 64 17.34 -4.16 -5.49
N GLU A 65 16.98 -2.95 -5.93
CA GLU A 65 16.56 -1.91 -5.00
C GLU A 65 15.18 -2.21 -4.40
N TYR A 66 15.05 -2.00 -3.10
CA TYR A 66 13.78 -2.16 -2.40
C TYR A 66 12.83 -0.96 -2.61
N LYS A 67 13.35 0.22 -2.92
CA LYS A 67 12.55 1.44 -3.01
C LYS A 67 11.64 1.40 -4.25
N PHE A 68 10.34 1.62 -4.04
CA PHE A 68 9.35 1.57 -5.12
C PHE A 68 9.47 2.75 -6.11
N ILE A 69 9.89 3.93 -5.64
CA ILE A 69 10.04 5.13 -6.47
C ILE A 69 11.44 5.72 -6.27
N LYS A 70 12.13 5.93 -7.37
CA LYS A 70 13.35 6.73 -7.40
C LYS A 70 12.96 8.19 -7.63
N VAL A 71 13.44 9.07 -6.75
CA VAL A 71 13.19 10.51 -6.86
C VAL A 71 14.25 11.18 -7.73
N HIS A 72 15.41 10.55 -7.86
CA HIS A 72 16.54 11.03 -8.65
C HIS A 72 16.93 9.96 -9.66
N ASP A 73 17.41 10.40 -10.82
CA ASP A 73 17.94 9.53 -11.85
C ASP A 73 19.36 9.11 -11.44
N ARG A 74 19.44 7.97 -10.74
CA ARG A 74 20.70 7.39 -10.28
C ARG A 74 20.81 5.99 -10.88
N PRO A 75 22.02 5.56 -11.26
CA PRO A 75 22.24 4.19 -11.68
C PRO A 75 21.78 3.24 -10.57
N ASP A 76 21.26 2.07 -10.95
CA ASP A 76 20.82 1.04 -10.02
C ASP A 76 21.93 0.73 -9.02
N LEU A 77 21.71 1.03 -7.74
CA LEU A 77 22.66 0.70 -6.69
C LEU A 77 22.62 -0.81 -6.47
N SER A 78 23.57 -1.51 -7.09
CA SER A 78 23.97 -2.83 -6.61
C SER A 78 24.54 -2.64 -5.21
N SER A 79 23.77 -3.02 -4.19
CA SER A 79 24.20 -3.02 -2.78
C SER A 79 24.41 -4.47 -2.37
N PRO A 80 25.46 -5.14 -2.87
CA PRO A 80 25.68 -6.55 -2.61
C PRO A 80 25.86 -6.75 -1.11
N ALA A 81 24.92 -7.47 -0.50
CA ALA A 81 25.00 -7.83 0.90
C ALA A 81 26.33 -8.57 1.19
N PRO A 82 27.00 -8.27 2.33
CA PRO A 82 28.23 -8.94 2.72
C PRO A 82 28.02 -10.45 2.73
N LYS A 83 29.02 -11.19 2.24
CA LYS A 83 29.01 -12.65 2.26
C LYS A 83 29.47 -13.09 3.65
N TYR A 84 28.63 -13.86 4.34
CA TYR A 84 28.95 -14.53 5.59
C TYR A 84 29.26 -16.00 5.32
#